data_AF-A0A930RI66-F1
#
_entry.id   AF-A0A930RI66-F1
#
_cell.length_a   1.000
_cell.length_b   1.000
_cell.length_c   1.000
_cell.angle_alpha   90.00
_cell.angle_beta   90.00
_cell.angle_gamma   90.00
#
_symmetry.space_group_name_H-M   'P 1'
#
loop_
_entity.id
_entity.type
_entity.pdbx_description
1 polymer ?
#
loop_
_entity_poly.entity_id
_entity_poly.type
_entity_poly.pdbx_seq_one_letter_code
_entity_poly.pdbx_strand_id
1 'polypeptide(L)'
;AAAALVPLLNRSGDDLSSCLKLIGGGFKDTTRIASSNADMWADICMTNAGAITDALRELQTIMGEVITAIDAGDRQAIHDYFSASKARRDSILHDAEQKFDTN
;
A
#
# COMPACT_ATOMS: atom_id res chain seq x y z
N ALA A 1 3.65 -2.08 -3.57
CA ALA A 1 3.65 -1.46 -2.22
C ALA A 1 4.74 -2.05 -1.30
N ALA A 2 4.71 -3.35 -1.00
CA ALA A 2 5.68 -4.09 -0.17
C ALA A 2 7.16 -3.83 -0.48
N ALA A 3 7.56 -4.08 -1.73
CA ALA A 3 8.94 -3.96 -2.19
C ALA A 3 9.40 -2.50 -2.36
N ALA A 4 8.49 -1.52 -2.34
CA ALA A 4 8.83 -0.10 -2.38
C ALA A 4 9.07 0.47 -0.97
N LEU A 5 8.44 -0.12 0.05
CA LEU A 5 8.62 0.27 1.45
C LEU A 5 10.02 -0.07 1.97
N VAL A 6 10.59 -1.23 1.63
CA VAL A 6 11.93 -1.65 2.10
C VAL A 6 13.06 -0.73 1.58
N PRO A 7 13.11 -0.35 0.28
CA PRO A 7 14.03 0.65 -0.22
C PRO A 7 13.83 2.04 0.41
N LEU A 8 12.58 2.39 0.75
CA LEU A 8 12.28 3.63 1.47
C LEU A 8 12.99 3.63 2.84
N LEU A 9 12.92 2.52 3.58
CA LEU A 9 13.64 2.34 4.85
C LEU A 9 15.16 2.42 4.69
N ASN A 10 15.71 1.83 3.62
CA ASN A 10 17.14 1.88 3.34
C ASN A 10 17.66 3.26 2.92
N ARG A 11 16.79 4.11 2.35
CA ARG A 11 17.13 5.49 1.96
C ARG A 11 17.06 6.48 3.12
N SER A 12 16.28 6.19 4.16
CA SER A 12 16.10 7.01 5.36
C SER A 12 17.24 6.87 6.37
N GLY A 13 18.50 6.76 5.89
CA GLY A 13 19.69 6.46 6.67
C GLY A 13 19.66 6.96 8.12
N ASP A 14 19.86 6.01 9.04
CA ASP A 14 20.07 6.17 10.48
C ASP A 14 18.87 6.32 11.44
N ASP A 15 17.61 6.31 10.99
CA ASP A 15 16.47 6.27 11.94
C ASP A 15 15.52 5.09 11.75
N LEU A 16 16.10 3.89 11.90
CA LEU A 16 15.36 2.64 12.00
C LEU A 16 14.35 2.67 13.16
N SER A 17 14.62 3.44 14.23
CA SER A 17 13.74 3.57 15.40
C SER A 17 12.44 4.32 15.09
N SER A 18 12.52 5.46 14.40
CA SER A 18 11.33 6.20 13.96
C SER A 18 10.57 5.47 12.86
N CYS A 19 11.27 4.74 12.00
CA CYS A 19 10.63 3.84 11.04
C CYS A 19 9.88 2.70 11.74
N LEU A 20 10.47 2.03 12.72
CA LEU A 20 9.82 0.97 13.52
C LEU A 20 8.57 1.46 14.27
N LYS A 21 8.48 2.74 14.62
CA LYS A 21 7.26 3.34 15.20
C LYS A 21 6.14 3.56 14.19
N LEU A 22 6.46 3.74 12.91
CA LEU A 22 5.50 3.80 11.80
C LEU A 22 5.02 2.41 11.35
N ILE A 23 5.78 1.36 11.72
CA ILE A 23 5.50 -0.05 11.46
C ILE A 23 4.43 -0.53 12.45
N GLY A 24 3.16 -0.21 12.18
CA GLY A 24 2.02 -0.94 12.74
C GLY A 24 1.92 -2.36 12.16
N GLY A 25 1.01 -3.19 12.69
CA GLY A 25 0.81 -4.58 12.25
C GLY A 25 0.66 -4.79 10.73
N GLY A 26 0.15 -3.78 10.01
CA GLY A 26 0.03 -3.79 8.55
C GLY A 26 1.35 -3.84 7.76
N PHE A 27 2.48 -3.43 8.35
CA PHE A 27 3.80 -3.53 7.69
C PHE A 27 4.25 -4.99 7.53
N LYS A 28 3.97 -5.84 8.53
CA LYS A 28 4.32 -7.27 8.51
C LYS A 28 3.55 -8.01 7.41
N ASP A 29 2.27 -7.70 7.24
CA ASP A 29 1.44 -8.32 6.21
C ASP A 29 1.76 -7.79 4.81
N THR A 30 2.06 -6.48 4.72
CA THR A 30 2.42 -5.86 3.44
C THR A 30 3.79 -6.34 2.96
N THR A 31 4.79 -6.53 3.82
CA THR A 31 6.17 -6.91 3.42
C THR A 31 6.39 -8.40 3.14
N ARG A 32 5.40 -9.28 3.38
CA ARG A 32 5.52 -10.73 3.12
C ARG A 32 5.89 -11.09 1.67
N ILE A 33 5.58 -10.23 0.70
CA ILE A 33 5.95 -10.44 -0.71
C ILE A 33 7.45 -10.20 -0.96
N ALA A 34 8.11 -9.38 -0.13
CA ALA A 34 9.53 -9.05 -0.28
C ALA A 34 10.48 -10.21 0.09
N SER A 35 9.98 -11.28 0.72
CA SER A 35 10.75 -12.50 0.99
C SER A 35 10.65 -13.55 -0.14
N SER A 36 9.89 -13.27 -1.20
CA SER A 36 9.75 -14.16 -2.36
C SER A 36 10.92 -14.03 -3.35
N ASN A 37 11.07 -14.99 -4.26
CA ASN A 37 12.14 -15.01 -5.27
C ASN A 37 12.13 -13.73 -6.13
N ALA A 38 13.25 -12.99 -6.13
CA ALA A 38 13.39 -11.72 -6.83
C ALA A 38 13.31 -11.85 -8.36
N ASP A 39 13.89 -12.91 -8.94
CA ASP A 39 13.90 -13.12 -10.39
C ASP A 39 12.48 -13.35 -10.91
N MET A 40 11.69 -14.13 -10.18
CA MET A 40 10.27 -14.37 -10.52
C MET A 40 9.46 -13.07 -10.51
N TRP A 41 9.68 -12.19 -9.54
CA TRP A 41 8.99 -10.89 -9.50
C TRP A 41 9.49 -9.94 -10.57
N ALA A 42 10.77 -9.98 -10.93
CA ALA A 42 11.30 -9.24 -12.06
C ALA A 42 10.62 -9.68 -13.36
N ASP A 43 10.49 -11.00 -13.58
CA ASP A 43 9.81 -11.55 -14.76
C ASP A 43 8.33 -11.18 -14.82
N ILE A 44 7.61 -11.24 -13.70
CA ILE A 44 6.21 -10.78 -13.62
C ILE A 44 6.11 -9.29 -13.95
N CYS A 45 6.99 -8.47 -13.38
CA CYS A 45 7.05 -7.04 -13.64
C CYS A 45 7.35 -6.73 -15.10
N MET A 46 8.26 -7.46 -15.74
CA MET A 46 8.61 -7.23 -17.15
C MET A 46 7.50 -7.73 -18.09
N THR A 47 6.88 -8.87 -17.77
CA THR A 47 5.81 -9.46 -18.58
C THR A 47 4.53 -8.61 -18.55
N ASN A 48 4.23 -7.97 -17.42
CA ASN A 48 3.03 -7.15 -17.23
C ASN A 48 3.33 -5.68 -16.89
N ALA A 49 4.40 -5.14 -17.48
CA ALA A 49 4.95 -3.84 -17.11
C ALA A 49 3.93 -2.70 -17.21
N GLY A 50 3.10 -2.68 -18.26
CA GLY A 50 2.09 -1.65 -18.47
C GLY A 50 1.09 -1.57 -17.32
N ALA A 51 0.35 -2.65 -17.07
CA ALA A 51 -0.68 -2.67 -16.02
C ALA A 51 -0.08 -2.44 -14.63
N ILE A 52 1.11 -2.98 -14.35
CA ILE A 52 1.80 -2.77 -13.08
C ILE A 52 2.19 -1.29 -12.93
N THR A 53 2.75 -0.67 -13.97
CA THR A 53 3.16 0.74 -13.91
C THR A 53 1.96 1.66 -13.78
N ASP A 54 0.85 1.39 -14.46
CA ASP A 54 -0.37 2.17 -14.35
C ASP A 54 -0.94 2.11 -12.92
N ALA A 55 -1.02 0.91 -12.34
CA ALA A 55 -1.44 0.73 -10.96
C ALA A 55 -0.49 1.44 -9.95
N LEU A 56 0.82 1.41 -10.20
CA LEU A 56 1.80 2.13 -9.36
C LEU A 56 1.66 3.65 -9.48
N ARG A 57 1.36 4.18 -10.67
CA ARG A 57 1.09 5.61 -10.88
C ARG A 57 -0.18 6.05 -10.19
N GLU A 58 -1.24 5.26 -10.27
CA GLU A 58 -2.49 5.51 -9.54
C GLU A 58 -2.24 5.55 -8.04
N LEU A 59 -1.48 4.59 -7.51
CA LEU A 59 -1.08 4.60 -6.11
C LEU A 59 -0.27 5.86 -5.74
N GLN A 60 0.63 6.31 -6.61
CA GLN A 60 1.39 7.54 -6.40
C GLN A 60 0.47 8.77 -6.34
N THR A 61 -0.53 8.86 -7.22
CA THR A 61 -1.53 9.94 -7.20
C THR A 61 -2.28 9.96 -5.87
N ILE A 62 -2.80 8.81 -5.43
CA ILE A 62 -3.52 8.68 -4.16
C ILE A 62 -2.64 9.10 -2.98
N MET A 63 -1.38 8.68 -2.96
CA MET A 63 -0.43 9.11 -1.93
C MET A 63 -0.20 10.63 -1.97
N GLY A 64 -0.12 11.23 -3.17
CA GLY A 64 0.03 12.67 -3.35
C GLY A 64 -1.15 13.49 -2.83
N GLU A 65 -2.38 13.00 -3.01
CA GLU A 65 -3.59 13.62 -2.45
C GLU A 65 -3.55 13.66 -0.91
N VAL A 66 -3.18 12.54 -0.29
CA VAL A 66 -3.04 12.45 1.18
C VAL A 66 -1.94 13.37 1.70
N ILE A 67 -0.79 13.42 1.03
CA ILE A 67 0.31 14.34 1.39
C ILE A 67 -0.18 15.80 1.30
N THR A 68 -0.86 16.17 0.22
CA THR A 68 -1.39 17.53 0.04
C THR A 68 -2.36 17.92 1.15
N ALA A 69 -3.26 17.02 1.54
CA ALA A 69 -4.19 17.24 2.64
C ALA A 69 -3.49 17.42 3.99
N ILE A 70 -2.41 16.66 4.24
CA ILE A 70 -1.58 16.79 5.45
C ILE A 70 -0.86 18.14 5.47
N ASP A 71 -0.21 18.52 4.37
CA ASP A 71 0.53 19.78 4.27
C ASP A 71 -0.40 21.00 4.43
N ALA A 72 -1.64 20.89 3.97
CA ALA A 72 -2.67 21.90 4.16
C ALA A 72 -3.30 21.91 5.57
N GLY A 73 -3.00 20.93 6.42
CA GLY A 73 -3.65 20.76 7.72
C GLY A 73 -5.13 20.41 7.63
N ASP A 74 -5.59 19.87 6.50
CA ASP A 74 -6.99 19.56 6.24
C ASP A 74 -7.39 18.23 6.89
N ARG A 75 -7.74 18.32 8.17
CA ARG A 75 -8.23 17.18 8.96
C ARG A 75 -9.45 16.51 8.34
N GLN A 76 -10.33 17.26 7.68
CA GLN A 76 -11.57 16.72 7.13
C GLN A 76 -11.28 15.86 5.91
N ALA A 77 -10.45 16.34 4.98
CA ALA A 77 -10.01 15.56 3.82
C ALA A 77 -9.32 14.25 4.23
N ILE A 78 -8.45 14.30 5.25
CA ILE A 78 -7.78 13.10 5.79
C ILE A 78 -8.80 12.12 6.37
N HIS A 79 -9.76 12.62 7.17
CA HIS A 79 -10.81 11.80 7.77
C HIS A 79 -11.67 11.11 6.69
N ASP A 80 -12.05 11.84 5.66
CA ASP A 80 -12.91 11.34 4.59
C ASP A 80 -12.19 10.29 3.74
N TYR A 81 -10.89 10.49 3.46
CA TYR A 81 -10.04 9.50 2.82
C TYR A 81 -10.03 8.16 3.58
N PHE A 82 -9.76 8.19 4.89
CA PHE A 82 -9.73 6.97 5.70
C PHE A 82 -11.11 6.32 5.86
N SER A 83 -12.16 7.13 5.95
CA SER A 83 -13.55 6.64 6.04
C SER A 83 -13.98 5.93 4.76
N ALA A 84 -13.70 6.53 3.59
CA ALA A 84 -13.95 5.91 2.30
C ALA A 84 -13.14 4.62 2.10
N SER A 85 -11.87 4.63 2.51
CA SER A 85 -10.99 3.45 2.45
C SER A 85 -11.53 2.29 3.31
N LYS A 86 -12.03 2.58 4.52
CA LYS A 86 -12.68 1.59 5.37
C LYS A 86 -13.94 1.01 4.72
N ALA A 87 -14.84 1.87 4.24
CA ALA A 87 -16.08 1.43 3.60
C ALA A 87 -15.82 0.53 2.38
N ARG A 88 -14.81 0.87 1.57
CA ARG A 88 -14.38 0.02 0.45
C ARG A 88 -13.84 -1.33 0.91
N ARG A 89 -12.98 -1.36 1.93
CA ARG A 89 -12.47 -2.62 2.49
C ARG A 89 -13.60 -3.52 3.00
N ASP A 90 -14.53 -2.96 3.75
CA ASP A 90 -15.63 -3.71 4.35
C ASP A 90 -16.57 -4.28 3.26
N SER A 91 -16.80 -3.54 2.17
CA SER A 91 -17.52 -4.04 0.99
C SER A 91 -16.79 -5.19 0.30
N ILE A 92 -15.46 -5.10 0.11
CA ILE A 92 -14.68 -6.18 -0.54
C ILE A 92 -14.72 -7.46 0.28
N LEU A 93 -14.63 -7.35 1.61
CA LEU A 93 -14.72 -8.51 2.50
C LEU A 93 -16.11 -9.15 2.44
N HIS A 94 -17.17 -8.33 2.45
CA HIS A 94 -18.54 -8.82 2.31
C HIS A 94 -18.75 -9.56 0.98
N ASP A 95 -18.26 -9.00 -0.13
CA ASP A 95 -18.37 -9.62 -1.46
C ASP A 95 -17.55 -10.93 -1.54
N ALA A 96 -16.40 -10.98 -0.88
CA ALA A 96 -15.58 -12.19 -0.79
C ALA A 96 -16.30 -13.28 0.00
N GLU A 97 -16.81 -12.98 1.19
CA GLU A 97 -17.58 -13.91 2.04
C GLU A 97 -18.76 -14.50 1.25
N GLN A 98 -19.54 -13.67 0.55
CA GLN A 98 -20.67 -14.16 -0.26
C GLN A 98 -20.26 -15.10 -1.41
N LYS A 99 -19.11 -14.85 -2.04
CA LYS A 99 -18.60 -15.68 -3.16
C LYS A 99 -17.99 -17.00 -2.71
N PHE A 100 -17.48 -17.08 -1.48
CA PHE A 100 -16.81 -18.28 -0.97
C PHE A 100 -17.69 -19.14 -0.05
N ASP A 101 -18.76 -18.58 0.53
CA ASP A 101 -19.79 -19.33 1.29
C ASP A 101 -20.84 -20.00 0.38
N THR A 102 -20.77 -19.83 -0.95
CA THR A 102 -21.66 -20.50 -1.91
C THR A 102 -21.12 -21.83 -2.47
N ASN A 103 -20.08 -22.42 -1.87
CA ASN A 103 -19.55 -23.75 -2.24
C ASN A 103 -19.77 -24.81 -1.15
#